data_AF-A0A6N6KT11-F1
#
_entry.id   AF-A0A6N6KT11-F1
#
_cell.length_a   1.000
_cell.length_b   1.000
_cell.length_c   1.000
_cell.angle_alpha   90.00
_cell.angle_beta   90.00
_cell.angle_gamma   90.00
#
_symmetry.space_group_name_H-M   'P 1'
#
loop_
_entity.id
_entity.type
_entity.pdbx_description
1 polymer ?
#
loop_
_entity_poly.entity_id
_entity_poly.type
_entity_poly.pdbx_seq_one_letter_code
_entity_poly.pdbx_strand_id
1 'polypeptide(L)'
;MQFDFSKVLTRAGQIIWKFKVLWIFGILASCGRGGGSGGSSNFSSGNNTGGQDPFSGQPPEFPPFLEGTPPENFLITFLLIFFAILCFVLVLSLIFFALRMVGRLGLIQGTLYAEAGAESLSFMQLFEAGKPYFLRILLLNFLIGVAGFVIALVIFLPVGLLIFFTFGLALLCLIPLLLLAIPVALFIQAIVEQANVALVVEDLDAIAAIQRGWKIVRNNWAPPIILSVILFFARFFVGLIVAIPVLLAMGPLFAGIIGGGITENLNLIYGGTAIFVLCLCALFPFLLAIGGIIESYVGSAWTLTYIQLTDHEPSLPELEAGTA
;
A
#
# COMPACT_ATOMS: atom_id res chain seq x y z
N MET A 1 -19.83 -28.86 -3.23
CA MET A 1 -18.78 -29.00 -2.20
C MET A 1 -18.87 -27.80 -1.29
N GLN A 2 -18.98 -27.99 0.03
CA GLN A 2 -18.93 -26.85 0.95
C GLN A 2 -17.47 -26.41 1.05
N PHE A 3 -17.21 -25.14 0.73
CA PHE A 3 -15.87 -24.57 0.84
C PHE A 3 -15.55 -24.28 2.31
N ASP A 4 -14.51 -24.91 2.85
CA ASP A 4 -14.17 -24.83 4.27
C ASP A 4 -13.35 -23.57 4.60
N PHE A 5 -14.01 -22.42 4.71
CA PHE A 5 -13.37 -21.14 5.04
C PHE A 5 -12.56 -21.20 6.34
N SER A 6 -13.09 -21.87 7.37
CA SER A 6 -12.41 -22.01 8.66
C SER A 6 -11.06 -22.72 8.52
N LYS A 7 -10.99 -23.76 7.68
CA LYS A 7 -9.76 -24.51 7.40
C LYS A 7 -8.73 -23.63 6.69
N VAL A 8 -9.15 -22.87 5.66
CA VAL A 8 -8.27 -21.93 4.94
C VAL A 8 -7.69 -20.87 5.87
N LEU A 9 -8.54 -20.21 6.65
CA LEU A 9 -8.14 -19.11 7.55
C LEU A 9 -7.22 -19.61 8.68
N THR A 10 -7.57 -20.75 9.28
CA THR A 10 -6.75 -21.36 10.34
C THR A 10 -5.38 -21.80 9.79
N ARG A 11 -5.37 -22.39 8.59
CA ARG A 11 -4.14 -22.85 7.94
C ARG A 11 -3.24 -21.69 7.54
N ALA A 12 -3.81 -20.62 6.96
CA ALA A 12 -3.08 -19.38 6.67
C ALA A 12 -2.40 -18.86 7.94
N GLY A 13 -3.12 -18.79 9.06
CA GLY A 13 -2.57 -18.42 10.37
C GLY A 13 -1.38 -19.29 10.78
N GLN A 14 -1.51 -20.62 10.72
CA GLN A 14 -0.44 -21.55 11.08
C GLN A 14 0.83 -21.34 10.24
N ILE A 15 0.69 -21.12 8.93
CA ILE A 15 1.82 -20.88 8.02
C ILE A 15 2.60 -19.63 8.43
N ILE A 16 1.92 -18.53 8.72
CA ILE A 16 2.53 -17.24 9.06
C ILE A 16 3.25 -17.29 10.40
N TRP A 17 2.68 -18.01 11.36
CA TRP A 17 3.31 -18.19 12.68
C TRP A 17 4.48 -19.17 12.63
N LYS A 18 4.45 -20.18 11.75
CA LYS A 18 5.56 -21.12 11.54
C LYS A 18 6.73 -20.46 10.81
N PHE A 19 6.46 -19.69 9.75
CA PHE A 19 7.49 -19.06 8.90
C PHE A 19 7.52 -17.54 9.05
N LYS A 20 8.25 -17.05 10.06
CA LYS A 20 8.41 -15.61 10.34
C LYS A 20 9.03 -14.80 9.20
N VAL A 21 9.70 -15.46 8.26
CA VAL A 21 10.24 -14.84 7.04
C VAL A 21 9.12 -14.21 6.18
N LEU A 22 7.90 -14.76 6.22
CA LEU A 22 6.73 -14.19 5.55
C LEU A 22 6.36 -12.78 6.06
N TRP A 23 6.73 -12.43 7.30
CA TRP A 23 6.44 -11.09 7.83
C TRP A 23 7.25 -10.03 7.11
N ILE A 24 8.50 -10.33 6.74
CA ILE A 24 9.37 -9.44 5.97
C ILE A 24 8.77 -9.22 4.57
N PHE A 25 8.33 -10.28 3.91
CA PHE A 25 7.62 -10.18 2.63
C PHE A 25 6.29 -9.42 2.74
N GLY A 26 5.59 -9.54 3.87
CA GLY A 26 4.43 -8.72 4.19
C GLY A 26 4.74 -7.24 4.34
N ILE A 27 5.85 -6.88 5.01
CA ILE A 27 6.31 -5.50 5.14
C ILE A 27 6.71 -4.95 3.77
N LEU A 28 7.45 -5.73 2.97
CA LEU A 28 7.79 -5.37 1.60
C LEU A 28 6.53 -5.12 0.76
N ALA A 29 5.51 -5.99 0.89
CA ALA A 29 4.22 -5.87 0.21
C ALA A 29 3.42 -4.63 0.68
N SER A 30 3.67 -4.12 1.88
CA SER A 30 2.99 -2.94 2.44
C SER A 30 3.72 -1.63 2.16
N CYS A 31 5.05 -1.64 1.94
CA CYS A 31 5.87 -0.44 1.69
C CYS A 31 5.42 0.44 0.50
N GLY A 32 4.67 -0.11 -0.46
CA GLY A 32 4.11 0.63 -1.60
C GLY A 32 2.57 0.70 -1.61
N ARG A 33 1.92 0.24 -0.53
CA ARG A 33 0.47 0.34 -0.38
C ARG A 33 0.22 1.66 0.33
N GLY A 34 -0.32 2.64 -0.40
CA GLY A 34 -0.75 3.91 0.19
C GLY A 34 -1.70 3.62 1.34
N GLY A 35 -1.16 3.57 2.55
CA GLY A 35 -1.93 3.49 3.77
C GLY A 35 -2.79 4.73 3.80
N GLY A 36 -4.11 4.55 3.79
CA GLY A 36 -5.06 5.61 4.07
C GLY A 36 -4.85 6.10 5.50
N SER A 37 -3.87 7.00 5.66
CA SER A 37 -3.67 8.03 6.70
C SER A 37 -2.22 8.57 6.66
N GLY A 38 -1.61 8.68 5.47
CA GLY A 38 -0.44 9.52 5.29
C GLY A 38 -0.90 10.97 5.19
N GLY A 39 -0.92 11.69 6.32
CA GLY A 39 -1.12 13.13 6.32
C GLY A 39 -0.18 13.76 5.30
N SER A 40 -0.74 14.53 4.37
CA SER A 40 0.07 15.42 3.54
C SER A 40 0.82 16.34 4.49
N SER A 41 2.13 16.16 4.61
CA SER A 41 3.01 17.19 5.14
C SER A 41 3.07 18.32 4.12
N ASN A 42 2.01 19.13 4.10
CA ASN A 42 2.15 20.50 3.64
C ASN A 42 3.10 21.16 4.64
N PHE A 43 4.35 21.35 4.23
CA PHE A 43 5.28 22.26 4.88
C PHE A 43 4.75 23.69 4.67
N SER A 44 3.72 24.06 5.41
CA SER A 44 3.31 25.44 5.58
C SER A 44 4.27 26.08 6.57
N SER A 45 5.37 26.62 6.07
CA SER A 45 6.22 27.56 6.79
C SER A 45 5.41 28.82 7.08
N GLY A 46 4.72 28.83 8.22
CA GLY A 46 3.99 29.99 8.73
C GLY A 46 4.88 30.77 9.69
N ASN A 47 5.70 31.66 9.16
CA ASN A 47 6.49 32.61 9.96
C ASN A 47 5.66 33.88 10.16
N ASN A 48 5.08 34.06 11.36
CA ASN A 48 4.48 35.32 11.77
C ASN A 48 5.30 35.90 12.93
N THR A 49 6.31 36.69 12.58
CA THR A 49 6.84 37.74 13.45
C THR A 49 6.28 39.06 12.95
N GLY A 50 5.64 39.80 13.86
CA GLY A 50 4.85 40.98 13.55
C GLY A 50 5.63 42.08 12.81
N GLY A 51 4.91 42.71 11.88
CA GLY A 51 5.13 44.09 11.49
C GLY A 51 6.37 44.39 10.67
N GLN A 52 6.38 43.97 9.41
CA GLN A 52 6.94 44.74 8.28
C GLN A 52 6.59 44.05 6.95
N ASP A 53 6.30 44.86 5.94
CA ASP A 53 5.82 44.45 4.63
C ASP A 53 6.66 43.31 4.00
N PRO A 54 6.02 42.24 3.45
CA PRO A 54 6.72 41.05 2.94
C PRO A 54 7.48 41.28 1.61
N PHE A 55 7.65 42.53 1.17
CA PHE A 55 8.35 42.90 -0.06
C PHE A 55 9.59 43.78 0.16
N SER A 56 9.97 44.09 1.42
CA SER A 56 11.05 45.05 1.71
C SER A 56 12.23 44.51 2.52
N GLY A 57 12.52 43.21 2.48
CA GLY A 57 13.66 42.63 3.18
C GLY A 57 14.24 41.45 2.43
N GLN A 58 15.43 41.66 1.87
CA GLN A 58 16.46 40.71 1.44
C GLN A 58 16.01 39.33 0.88
N PRO A 59 16.35 38.98 -0.37
CA PRO A 59 16.03 37.66 -0.91
C PRO A 59 16.59 36.55 0.00
N PRO A 60 15.87 35.43 0.16
CA PRO A 60 16.30 34.31 0.97
C PRO A 60 17.74 33.93 0.59
N GLU A 61 18.62 33.83 1.59
CA GLU A 61 20.00 33.40 1.37
C GLU A 61 19.95 32.02 0.73
N PHE A 62 20.29 32.00 -0.56
CA PHE A 62 20.35 30.77 -1.31
C PHE A 62 21.49 29.92 -0.75
N PRO A 63 21.36 28.59 -0.70
CA PRO A 63 22.47 27.74 -0.31
C PRO A 63 23.72 28.08 -1.14
N PRO A 64 24.95 28.03 -0.56
CA PRO A 64 26.18 28.57 -1.16
C PRO A 64 26.53 28.08 -2.58
N PHE A 65 25.85 27.04 -3.08
CA PHE A 65 26.01 26.55 -4.45
C PHE A 65 25.30 27.41 -5.51
N LEU A 66 24.35 28.27 -5.11
CA LEU A 66 23.59 29.14 -6.02
C LEU A 66 24.15 30.57 -6.10
N GLU A 67 24.95 30.98 -5.12
CA GLU A 67 25.58 32.30 -5.05
C GLU A 67 26.61 32.54 -6.19
N GLY A 68 27.07 31.47 -6.84
CA GLY A 68 27.99 31.54 -7.98
C GLY A 68 27.33 31.51 -9.36
N THR A 69 25.99 31.48 -9.46
CA THR A 69 25.31 31.35 -10.76
C THR A 69 24.92 32.72 -11.34
N PRO A 70 25.37 33.09 -12.55
CA PRO A 70 24.99 34.36 -13.17
C PRO A 70 23.48 34.39 -13.43
N PRO A 71 22.82 35.57 -13.37
CA PRO A 71 21.35 35.69 -13.37
C PRO A 71 20.67 35.16 -14.64
N GLU A 72 21.41 35.06 -15.75
CA GLU A 72 20.98 34.46 -17.02
C GLU A 72 20.76 32.94 -16.94
N ASN A 73 21.41 32.25 -16.00
CA ASN A 73 21.32 30.80 -15.83
C ASN A 73 20.41 30.37 -14.68
N PHE A 74 19.83 31.31 -13.93
CA PHE A 74 19.01 31.01 -12.75
C PHE A 74 17.79 30.13 -13.10
N LEU A 75 17.08 30.46 -14.18
CA LEU A 75 15.95 29.66 -14.68
C LEU A 75 16.37 28.25 -15.11
N ILE A 76 17.54 28.12 -15.74
CA ILE A 76 18.07 26.83 -16.23
C ILE A 76 18.47 25.95 -15.04
N THR A 77 19.18 26.51 -14.05
CA THR A 77 19.56 25.83 -12.81
C THR A 77 18.33 25.37 -12.02
N PHE A 78 17.31 26.23 -11.90
CA PHE A 78 16.06 25.88 -11.21
C PHE A 78 15.30 24.76 -11.93
N LEU A 79 15.19 24.82 -13.26
CA LEU A 79 14.54 23.77 -14.06
C LEU A 79 15.31 22.45 -13.95
N LEU A 80 16.65 22.48 -13.95
CA LEU A 80 17.48 21.29 -13.78
C LEU A 80 17.29 20.66 -12.39
N ILE A 81 17.27 21.46 -11.32
CA ILE A 81 16.97 20.98 -9.96
C ILE A 81 15.57 20.38 -9.89
N PHE A 82 14.56 21.05 -10.45
CA PHE A 82 13.19 20.55 -10.51
C PHE A 82 13.12 19.20 -11.23
N PHE A 83 13.77 19.08 -12.39
CA PHE A 83 13.81 17.85 -13.16
C PHE A 83 14.59 16.73 -12.44
N ALA A 84 15.68 17.08 -11.74
CA ALA A 84 16.44 16.14 -10.93
C ALA A 84 15.62 15.60 -9.76
N ILE A 85 14.87 16.47 -9.05
CA ILE A 85 13.96 16.07 -7.97
C ILE A 85 12.82 15.21 -8.52
N LEU A 86 12.20 15.61 -9.64
CA LEU A 86 11.14 14.84 -10.30
C LEU A 86 11.63 13.44 -10.68
N CYS A 87 12.81 13.34 -11.30
CA CYS A 87 13.44 12.08 -11.66
C CYS A 87 13.73 11.23 -10.42
N PHE A 88 14.29 11.82 -9.36
CA PHE A 88 14.57 11.13 -8.10
C PHE A 88 13.29 10.55 -7.47
N VAL A 89 12.22 11.34 -7.39
CA VAL A 89 10.92 10.90 -6.85
C VAL A 89 10.31 9.78 -7.71
N LEU A 90 10.41 9.88 -9.03
CA LEU A 90 9.91 8.86 -9.95
C LEU A 90 10.67 7.54 -9.77
N VAL A 91 12.01 7.59 -9.73
CA VAL A 91 12.85 6.41 -9.50
C VAL A 91 12.53 5.78 -8.14
N LEU A 92 12.40 6.60 -7.09
CA LEU A 92 12.05 6.11 -5.76
C LEU A 92 10.66 5.45 -5.75
N SER A 93 9.67 6.06 -6.40
CA SER A 93 8.32 5.48 -6.56
C SER A 93 8.36 4.12 -7.27
N LEU A 94 9.16 3.99 -8.33
CA LEU A 94 9.33 2.74 -9.06
C LEU A 94 9.98 1.66 -8.19
N ILE A 95 10.98 2.03 -7.36
CA ILE A 95 11.63 1.12 -6.42
C ILE A 95 10.63 0.62 -5.36
N PHE A 96 9.85 1.50 -4.75
CA PHE A 96 8.82 1.09 -3.78
C PHE A 96 7.72 0.22 -4.40
N PHE A 97 7.35 0.52 -5.65
CA PHE A 97 6.43 -0.31 -6.41
C PHE A 97 7.00 -1.71 -6.68
N ALA A 98 8.28 -1.79 -7.06
CA ALA A 98 9.01 -3.05 -7.24
C ALA A 98 9.08 -3.86 -5.94
N LEU A 99 9.46 -3.25 -4.82
CA LEU A 99 9.53 -3.89 -3.50
C LEU A 99 8.18 -4.47 -3.08
N ARG A 100 7.09 -3.77 -3.37
CA ARG A 100 5.72 -4.26 -3.15
C ARG A 100 5.41 -5.54 -3.94
N MET A 101 5.87 -5.62 -5.18
CA MET A 101 5.67 -6.82 -6.01
C MET A 101 6.48 -8.00 -5.50
N VAL A 102 7.74 -7.78 -5.11
CA VAL A 102 8.59 -8.81 -4.50
C VAL A 102 7.96 -9.35 -3.22
N GLY A 103 7.42 -8.47 -2.37
CA GLY A 103 6.69 -8.86 -1.18
C GLY A 103 5.52 -9.81 -1.48
N ARG A 104 4.68 -9.46 -2.48
CA ARG A 104 3.52 -10.28 -2.88
C ARG A 104 3.92 -11.63 -3.48
N LEU A 105 4.91 -11.65 -4.37
CA LEU A 105 5.43 -12.90 -4.95
C LEU A 105 6.00 -13.83 -3.88
N GLY A 106 6.82 -13.29 -2.98
CA GLY A 106 7.39 -14.06 -1.88
C GLY A 106 6.34 -14.63 -0.92
N LEU A 107 5.22 -13.93 -0.72
CA LEU A 107 4.08 -14.46 0.04
C LEU A 107 3.40 -15.62 -0.69
N ILE A 108 3.10 -15.48 -1.99
CA ILE A 108 2.45 -16.52 -2.77
C ILE A 108 3.34 -17.77 -2.82
N GLN A 109 4.59 -17.62 -3.27
CA GLN A 109 5.54 -18.74 -3.33
C GLN A 109 5.83 -19.35 -1.96
N GLY A 110 5.99 -18.53 -0.92
CA GLY A 110 6.22 -19.03 0.44
C GLY A 110 5.07 -19.85 0.99
N THR A 111 3.83 -19.52 0.61
CA THR A 111 2.67 -20.30 1.01
C THR A 111 2.55 -21.62 0.24
N LEU A 112 2.97 -21.64 -1.03
CA LEU A 112 3.05 -22.87 -1.83
C LEU A 112 4.11 -23.83 -1.26
N TYR A 113 5.31 -23.34 -0.95
CA TYR A 113 6.34 -24.17 -0.32
C TYR A 113 5.98 -24.63 1.10
N ALA A 114 5.25 -23.80 1.86
CA ALA A 114 4.73 -24.17 3.16
C ALA A 114 3.66 -25.28 3.10
N GLU A 115 2.81 -25.26 2.07
CA GLU A 115 1.86 -26.35 1.79
C GLU A 115 2.54 -27.61 1.27
N ALA A 116 3.61 -27.47 0.47
CA ALA A 116 4.41 -28.59 -0.02
C ALA A 116 5.28 -29.27 1.06
N GLY A 117 5.25 -28.80 2.31
CA GLY A 117 5.89 -29.46 3.45
C GLY A 117 7.33 -29.02 3.73
N ALA A 118 7.80 -27.90 3.20
CA ALA A 118 9.14 -27.38 3.52
C ALA A 118 9.32 -27.17 5.04
N GLU A 119 10.47 -27.57 5.59
CA GLU A 119 10.77 -27.42 7.03
C GLU A 119 11.34 -26.04 7.38
N SER A 120 12.05 -25.41 6.43
CA SER A 120 12.56 -24.04 6.56
C SER A 120 12.48 -23.31 5.22
N LEU A 121 12.27 -22.00 5.29
CA LEU A 121 12.17 -21.12 4.13
C LEU A 121 13.22 -20.02 4.26
N SER A 122 14.17 -19.96 3.34
CA SER A 122 15.18 -18.89 3.31
C SER A 122 14.75 -17.75 2.40
N PHE A 123 14.85 -16.51 2.89
CA PHE A 123 14.50 -15.30 2.13
C PHE A 123 15.17 -15.26 0.74
N MET A 124 16.43 -15.68 0.66
CA MET A 124 17.19 -15.66 -0.59
C MET A 124 16.66 -16.66 -1.62
N GLN A 125 16.25 -17.85 -1.17
CA GLN A 125 15.68 -18.89 -2.03
C GLN A 125 14.33 -18.47 -2.61
N LEU A 126 13.46 -17.86 -1.79
CA LEU A 126 12.20 -17.29 -2.26
C LEU A 126 12.40 -16.14 -3.24
N PHE A 127 13.36 -15.26 -2.97
CA PHE A 127 13.64 -14.14 -3.86
C PHE A 127 14.14 -14.63 -5.22
N GLU A 128 15.05 -15.61 -5.24
CA GLU A 128 15.60 -16.19 -6.45
C GLU A 128 14.55 -16.94 -7.28
N ALA A 129 13.70 -17.74 -6.62
CA ALA A 129 12.56 -18.41 -7.25
C ALA A 129 11.52 -17.41 -7.81
N GLY A 130 11.45 -16.20 -7.25
CA GLY A 130 10.52 -15.14 -7.67
C GLY A 130 11.01 -14.27 -8.83
N LYS A 131 12.33 -14.24 -9.11
CA LYS A 131 12.95 -13.40 -10.16
C LYS A 131 12.30 -13.55 -11.56
N PRO A 132 12.07 -14.76 -12.11
CA PRO A 132 11.54 -14.89 -13.47
C PRO A 132 10.10 -14.36 -13.61
N TYR A 133 9.31 -14.43 -12.54
CA TYR A 133 7.91 -13.96 -12.52
C TYR A 133 7.77 -12.47 -12.23
N PHE A 134 8.84 -11.82 -11.77
CA PHE A 134 8.83 -10.42 -11.33
C PHE A 134 8.29 -9.45 -12.39
N LEU A 135 8.78 -9.52 -13.63
CA LEU A 135 8.33 -8.61 -14.67
C LEU A 135 6.89 -8.90 -15.12
N ARG A 136 6.49 -10.16 -15.15
CA ARG A 136 5.12 -10.53 -15.55
C ARG A 136 4.10 -10.03 -14.54
N ILE A 137 4.36 -10.20 -13.24
CA ILE A 137 3.47 -9.68 -12.20
C ILE A 137 3.52 -8.15 -12.11
N LEU A 138 4.68 -7.54 -12.36
CA LEU A 138 4.85 -6.09 -12.42
C LEU A 138 4.00 -5.52 -13.56
N LEU A 139 4.07 -6.11 -14.75
CA LEU A 139 3.33 -5.66 -15.92
C LEU A 139 1.83 -5.90 -15.76
N LEU A 140 1.42 -7.03 -15.17
CA LEU A 140 0.03 -7.29 -14.80
C LEU A 140 -0.50 -6.22 -13.85
N ASN A 141 0.19 -5.95 -12.74
CA ASN A 141 -0.28 -4.99 -11.75
C ASN A 141 -0.16 -3.54 -12.24
N PHE A 142 0.82 -3.22 -13.07
CA PHE A 142 0.94 -1.92 -13.74
C PHE A 142 -0.24 -1.70 -14.70
N LEU A 143 -0.55 -2.69 -15.54
CA LEU A 143 -1.66 -2.61 -16.49
C LEU A 143 -3.02 -2.48 -15.78
N ILE A 144 -3.23 -3.26 -14.71
CA ILE A 144 -4.42 -3.16 -13.86
C ILE A 144 -4.46 -1.80 -13.15
N GLY A 145 -3.31 -1.29 -12.69
CA GLY A 145 -3.19 0.03 -12.09
C GLY A 145 -3.60 1.15 -13.05
N VAL A 146 -3.10 1.10 -14.29
CA VAL A 146 -3.47 2.05 -15.36
C VAL A 146 -4.95 1.93 -15.70
N ALA A 147 -5.47 0.71 -15.89
CA ALA A 147 -6.88 0.49 -16.16
C ALA A 147 -7.78 1.02 -15.03
N GLY A 148 -7.41 0.74 -13.78
CA GLY A 148 -8.08 1.26 -12.59
C GLY A 148 -8.03 2.79 -12.50
N PHE A 149 -6.89 3.40 -12.85
CA PHE A 149 -6.74 4.86 -12.91
C PHE A 149 -7.62 5.49 -13.98
N VAL A 150 -7.70 4.90 -15.18
CA VAL A 150 -8.59 5.37 -16.25
C VAL A 150 -10.06 5.26 -15.84
N ILE A 151 -10.47 4.12 -15.27
CA ILE A 151 -11.85 3.94 -14.77
C ILE A 151 -12.15 4.94 -13.67
N ALA A 152 -11.22 5.15 -12.74
CA ALA A 152 -11.35 6.16 -11.71
C ALA A 152 -11.50 7.56 -12.31
N LEU A 153 -10.71 7.94 -13.30
CA LEU A 153 -10.87 9.23 -14.00
C LEU A 153 -12.26 9.37 -14.61
N VAL A 154 -12.74 8.35 -15.32
CA VAL A 154 -14.06 8.36 -15.96
C VAL A 154 -15.20 8.47 -14.95
N ILE A 155 -15.06 7.90 -13.75
CA ILE A 155 -16.08 7.96 -12.69
C ILE A 155 -15.97 9.24 -11.85
N PHE A 156 -14.77 9.60 -11.39
CA PHE A 156 -14.55 10.70 -10.47
C PHE A 156 -14.55 12.08 -11.13
N LEU A 157 -14.17 12.19 -12.40
CA LEU A 157 -14.18 13.47 -13.13
C LEU A 157 -15.61 14.06 -13.29
N PRO A 158 -16.63 13.30 -13.73
CA PRO A 158 -18.00 13.81 -13.78
C PRO A 158 -18.56 14.05 -12.37
N VAL A 159 -18.23 13.20 -11.39
CA VAL A 159 -18.61 13.41 -9.98
C VAL A 159 -18.04 14.72 -9.43
N GLY A 160 -16.76 15.00 -9.67
CA GLY A 160 -16.09 16.23 -9.24
C GLY A 160 -16.70 17.47 -9.89
N LEU A 161 -17.01 17.40 -11.19
CA LEU A 161 -17.75 18.44 -11.90
C LEU A 161 -19.14 18.67 -11.27
N LEU A 162 -19.90 17.61 -10.99
CA LEU A 162 -21.22 17.71 -10.36
C LEU A 162 -21.15 18.35 -8.96
N ILE A 163 -20.15 18.01 -8.16
CA ILE A 163 -19.94 18.61 -6.82
C ILE A 163 -19.66 20.12 -6.94
N PHE A 164 -18.82 20.51 -7.90
CA PHE A 164 -18.50 21.92 -8.15
C PHE A 164 -19.73 22.72 -8.60
N PHE A 165 -20.57 22.14 -9.45
CA PHE A 165 -21.77 22.81 -9.97
C PHE A 165 -22.96 22.85 -9.00
N THR A 166 -23.06 21.91 -8.05
CA THR A 166 -24.23 21.77 -7.16
C THR A 166 -24.01 22.22 -5.71
N PHE A 167 -22.86 22.85 -5.38
CA PHE A 167 -22.56 23.34 -4.03
C PHE A 167 -22.85 22.29 -2.92
N GLY A 168 -22.53 21.02 -3.18
CA GLY A 168 -22.65 19.95 -2.18
C GLY A 168 -24.01 19.23 -2.11
N LEU A 169 -25.03 19.60 -2.90
CA LEU A 169 -26.24 18.78 -3.02
C LEU A 169 -25.99 17.43 -3.72
N ALA A 170 -25.01 17.36 -4.63
CA ALA A 170 -24.58 16.10 -5.23
C ALA A 170 -24.02 15.08 -4.22
N LEU A 171 -23.55 15.53 -3.05
CA LEU A 171 -22.99 14.65 -2.02
C LEU A 171 -24.05 13.68 -1.47
N LEU A 172 -25.32 14.11 -1.37
CA LEU A 172 -26.42 13.26 -0.92
C LEU A 172 -26.74 12.13 -1.90
N CYS A 173 -26.57 12.38 -3.20
CA CYS A 173 -26.74 11.39 -4.27
C CYS A 173 -25.49 10.50 -4.45
N LEU A 174 -24.33 10.96 -3.98
CA LEU A 174 -23.07 10.22 -4.04
C LEU A 174 -22.98 9.12 -2.98
N ILE A 175 -23.63 9.28 -1.82
CA ILE A 175 -23.63 8.28 -0.74
C ILE A 175 -24.06 6.88 -1.24
N PRO A 176 -25.19 6.70 -1.96
CA PRO A 176 -25.56 5.38 -2.49
C PRO A 176 -24.60 4.86 -3.56
N LEU A 177 -24.02 5.75 -4.40
CA LEU A 177 -23.00 5.37 -5.38
C LEU A 177 -21.72 4.86 -4.71
N LEU A 178 -21.28 5.53 -3.64
CA LEU A 178 -20.10 5.16 -2.86
C LEU A 178 -20.32 3.82 -2.14
N LEU A 179 -21.53 3.59 -1.60
CA LEU A 179 -21.89 2.32 -0.98
C LEU A 179 -21.85 1.16 -1.98
N LEU A 180 -22.27 1.39 -3.23
CA LEU A 180 -22.17 0.41 -4.33
C LEU A 180 -20.72 0.21 -4.80
N ALA A 181 -19.86 1.23 -4.70
CA ALA A 181 -18.45 1.12 -5.07
C ALA A 181 -17.68 0.13 -4.17
N ILE A 182 -18.10 -0.04 -2.91
CA ILE A 182 -17.46 -0.97 -1.97
C ILE A 182 -17.51 -2.43 -2.46
N PRO A 183 -18.68 -3.04 -2.73
CA PRO A 183 -18.73 -4.42 -3.22
C PRO A 183 -18.05 -4.59 -4.58
N VAL A 184 -18.11 -3.57 -5.45
CA VAL A 184 -17.39 -3.58 -6.74
C VAL A 184 -15.87 -3.62 -6.51
N ALA A 185 -15.36 -2.82 -5.57
CA ALA A 185 -13.94 -2.82 -5.23
C ALA A 185 -13.49 -4.16 -4.64
N LEU A 186 -14.30 -4.78 -3.78
CA LEU A 186 -14.02 -6.12 -3.24
C LEU A 186 -14.00 -7.19 -4.34
N PHE A 187 -14.93 -7.11 -5.29
CA PHE A 187 -15.00 -8.03 -6.43
C PHE A 187 -13.78 -7.89 -7.35
N ILE A 188 -13.40 -6.65 -7.69
CA ILE A 188 -12.18 -6.39 -8.48
C ILE A 188 -10.95 -6.89 -7.72
N GLN A 189 -10.85 -6.61 -6.42
CA GLN A 189 -9.74 -7.08 -5.60
C GLN A 189 -9.64 -8.62 -5.64
N ALA A 190 -10.76 -9.33 -5.54
CA ALA A 190 -10.78 -10.78 -5.63
C ALA A 190 -10.25 -11.27 -6.98
N ILE A 191 -10.66 -10.66 -8.10
CA ILE A 191 -10.18 -11.02 -9.44
C ILE A 191 -8.68 -10.78 -9.57
N VAL A 192 -8.19 -9.61 -9.13
CA VAL A 192 -6.78 -9.25 -9.21
C VAL A 192 -5.91 -10.21 -8.40
N GLU A 193 -6.36 -10.57 -7.19
CA GLU A 193 -5.60 -11.47 -6.34
C GLU A 193 -5.58 -12.90 -6.89
N GLN A 194 -6.71 -13.38 -7.41
CA GLN A 194 -6.79 -14.69 -8.07
C GLN A 194 -5.94 -14.71 -9.35
N ALA A 195 -5.88 -13.61 -10.12
CA ALA A 195 -5.01 -13.48 -11.28
C ALA A 195 -3.52 -13.48 -10.89
N ASN A 196 -3.15 -12.81 -9.80
CA ASN A 196 -1.78 -12.83 -9.29
C ASN A 196 -1.34 -14.25 -8.90
N VAL A 197 -2.21 -15.03 -8.23
CA VAL A 197 -1.89 -16.41 -7.87
C VAL A 197 -1.86 -17.30 -9.12
N ALA A 198 -2.81 -17.16 -10.05
CA ALA A 198 -2.82 -17.90 -11.31
C ALA A 198 -1.54 -17.69 -12.14
N LEU A 199 -1.04 -16.46 -12.19
CA LEU A 199 0.19 -16.13 -12.91
C LEU A 199 1.39 -16.91 -12.36
N VAL A 200 1.48 -17.06 -11.04
CA VAL A 200 2.61 -17.72 -10.37
C VAL A 200 2.46 -19.24 -10.35
N VAL A 201 1.23 -19.74 -10.14
CA VAL A 201 0.96 -21.18 -10.04
C VAL A 201 0.90 -21.85 -11.40
N GLU A 202 0.23 -21.22 -12.39
CA GLU A 202 0.01 -21.80 -13.72
C GLU A 202 0.99 -21.26 -14.79
N ASP A 203 2.02 -20.50 -14.40
CA ASP A 203 3.02 -19.86 -15.28
C ASP A 203 2.41 -19.12 -16.49
N LEU A 204 1.29 -18.43 -16.26
CA LEU A 204 0.54 -17.73 -17.30
C LEU A 204 1.12 -16.35 -17.62
N ASP A 205 0.87 -15.87 -18.83
CA ASP A 205 1.16 -14.49 -19.20
C ASP A 205 0.17 -13.49 -18.58
N ALA A 206 0.54 -12.21 -18.45
CA ALA A 206 -0.20 -11.21 -17.68
C ALA A 206 -1.68 -11.11 -18.06
N ILE A 207 -2.00 -11.14 -19.36
CA ILE A 207 -3.38 -11.04 -19.85
C ILE A 207 -4.14 -12.34 -19.63
N ALA A 208 -3.48 -13.49 -19.85
CA ALA A 208 -4.07 -14.80 -19.64
C ALA A 208 -4.42 -15.04 -18.16
N ALA A 209 -3.57 -14.57 -17.25
CA ALA A 209 -3.79 -14.62 -15.81
C ALA A 209 -5.03 -13.81 -15.38
N ILE A 210 -5.27 -12.64 -15.97
CA ILE A 210 -6.49 -11.84 -15.70
C ILE A 210 -7.74 -12.59 -16.19
N GLN A 211 -7.70 -13.16 -17.39
CA GLN A 211 -8.82 -13.94 -17.93
C GLN A 211 -9.11 -15.18 -17.05
N ARG A 212 -8.06 -15.82 -16.53
CA ARG A 212 -8.16 -16.95 -15.61
C ARG A 212 -8.79 -16.53 -14.29
N GLY A 213 -8.28 -15.47 -13.65
CA GLY A 213 -8.84 -14.90 -12.42
C GLY A 213 -10.31 -14.51 -12.57
N TRP A 214 -10.68 -13.89 -13.70
CA TRP A 214 -12.08 -13.58 -14.03
C TRP A 214 -12.95 -14.84 -14.14
N LYS A 215 -12.48 -15.88 -14.83
CA LYS A 215 -13.21 -17.13 -15.00
C LYS A 215 -13.43 -17.85 -13.67
N ILE A 216 -12.44 -17.86 -12.79
CA ILE A 216 -12.53 -18.48 -11.45
C ILE A 216 -13.58 -17.76 -10.61
N VAL A 217 -13.49 -16.43 -10.51
CA VAL A 217 -14.45 -15.64 -9.72
C VAL A 217 -15.86 -15.69 -10.30
N ARG A 218 -16.00 -15.75 -11.64
CA ARG A 218 -17.33 -15.87 -12.28
C ARG A 218 -17.94 -17.27 -12.09
N ASN A 219 -17.14 -18.33 -12.22
CA ASN A 219 -17.63 -19.71 -12.11
C ASN A 219 -17.92 -20.11 -10.66
N ASN A 220 -17.14 -19.60 -9.71
CA ASN A 220 -17.29 -19.81 -8.28
C ASN A 220 -17.29 -18.46 -7.57
N TRP A 221 -18.39 -17.72 -7.65
CA TRP A 221 -18.48 -16.35 -7.11
C TRP A 221 -18.54 -16.30 -5.59
N ALA A 222 -19.17 -17.28 -4.94
CA ALA A 222 -19.39 -17.23 -3.50
C ALA A 222 -18.08 -17.32 -2.67
N PRO A 223 -17.18 -18.30 -2.88
CA PRO A 223 -15.97 -18.42 -2.06
C PRO A 223 -15.02 -17.21 -2.09
N PRO A 224 -14.59 -16.68 -3.25
CA PRO A 224 -13.68 -15.53 -3.29
C PRO A 224 -14.35 -14.24 -2.79
N ILE A 225 -15.65 -14.04 -3.01
CA ILE A 225 -16.36 -12.87 -2.48
C ILE A 225 -16.48 -12.96 -0.95
N ILE A 226 -16.91 -14.09 -0.40
CA ILE A 226 -17.03 -14.28 1.06
C ILE A 226 -15.67 -14.09 1.73
N LEU A 227 -14.59 -14.66 1.16
CA LEU A 227 -13.25 -14.45 1.67
C LEU A 227 -12.84 -12.96 1.63
N SER A 228 -13.11 -12.26 0.52
CA SER A 228 -12.80 -10.83 0.41
C SER A 228 -13.48 -10.01 1.50
N VAL A 229 -14.74 -10.33 1.84
CA VAL A 229 -15.50 -9.66 2.90
C VAL A 229 -14.90 -9.98 4.28
N ILE A 230 -14.60 -11.24 4.56
CA ILE A 230 -13.97 -11.64 5.83
C ILE A 230 -12.61 -10.93 6.01
N LEU A 231 -11.77 -10.92 4.97
CA LEU A 231 -10.46 -10.27 5.00
C LEU A 231 -10.56 -8.74 5.06
N PHE A 232 -11.60 -8.15 4.47
CA PHE A 232 -11.90 -6.73 4.61
C PHE A 232 -12.21 -6.37 6.07
N PHE A 233 -13.11 -7.10 6.73
CA PHE A 233 -13.41 -6.88 8.14
C PHE A 233 -12.20 -7.17 9.04
N ALA A 234 -11.42 -8.22 8.76
CA ALA A 234 -10.19 -8.48 9.50
C ALA A 234 -9.21 -7.29 9.45
N ARG A 235 -8.99 -6.73 8.25
CA ARG A 235 -8.17 -5.51 8.07
C ARG A 235 -8.78 -4.30 8.77
N PHE A 236 -10.10 -4.14 8.72
CA PHE A 236 -10.82 -3.04 9.36
C PHE A 236 -10.67 -3.07 10.89
N PHE A 237 -10.93 -4.22 11.53
CA PHE A 237 -10.83 -4.35 12.98
C PHE A 237 -9.40 -4.18 13.48
N VAL A 238 -8.41 -4.75 12.80
CA VAL A 238 -7.01 -4.54 13.18
C VAL A 238 -6.60 -3.08 12.95
N GLY A 239 -7.06 -2.46 11.85
CA GLY A 239 -6.89 -1.04 11.61
C GLY A 239 -7.49 -0.17 12.72
N LEU A 240 -8.66 -0.53 13.26
CA LEU A 240 -9.29 0.17 14.38
C LEU A 240 -8.48 0.03 15.66
N ILE A 241 -8.01 -1.18 15.99
CA ILE A 241 -7.14 -1.43 17.15
C ILE A 241 -5.85 -0.62 17.04
N VAL A 242 -5.26 -0.55 15.85
CA VAL A 242 -4.04 0.22 15.55
C VAL A 242 -4.31 1.73 15.55
N ALA A 243 -5.51 2.17 15.18
CA ALA A 243 -5.87 3.59 15.18
C ALA A 243 -5.96 4.16 16.59
N ILE A 244 -6.33 3.36 17.60
CA ILE A 244 -6.44 3.82 19.01
C ILE A 244 -5.12 4.41 19.53
N PRO A 245 -3.96 3.73 19.50
CA PRO A 245 -2.70 4.29 19.98
C PRO A 245 -2.23 5.48 19.13
N VAL A 246 -2.51 5.47 17.82
CA VAL A 246 -2.21 6.61 16.93
C VAL A 246 -3.06 7.83 17.31
N LEU A 247 -4.35 7.64 17.60
CA LEU A 247 -5.24 8.70 18.05
C LEU A 247 -4.83 9.23 19.42
N LEU A 248 -4.41 8.36 20.34
CA LEU A 248 -3.87 8.75 21.63
C LEU A 248 -2.58 9.57 21.47
N ALA A 249 -1.69 9.16 20.55
CA ALA A 249 -0.49 9.91 20.20
C ALA A 249 -0.80 11.30 19.65
N MET A 250 -1.95 11.50 18.99
CA MET A 250 -2.38 12.83 18.53
C MET A 250 -2.76 13.77 19.68
N GLY A 251 -3.05 13.26 20.88
CA GLY A 251 -3.43 14.08 22.04
C GLY A 251 -2.44 15.21 22.34
N PRO A 252 -1.14 14.93 22.51
CA PRO A 252 -0.09 15.94 22.65
C PRO A 252 -0.02 16.98 21.53
N LEU A 253 -0.29 16.57 20.28
CA LEU A 253 -0.30 17.49 19.14
C LEU A 253 -1.46 18.48 19.26
N PHE A 254 -2.68 18.00 19.51
CA PHE A 254 -3.84 18.87 19.70
C PHE A 254 -3.70 19.74 20.95
N ALA A 255 -3.19 19.18 22.05
CA ALA A 255 -2.94 19.93 23.28
C ALA A 255 -1.90 21.05 23.08
N GLY A 256 -0.82 20.77 22.33
CA GLY A 256 0.21 21.75 21.99
C GLY A 256 -0.29 22.87 21.07
N ILE A 257 -1.06 22.52 20.03
CA ILE A 257 -1.64 23.49 19.09
C ILE A 257 -2.68 24.37 19.77
N ILE A 258 -3.63 23.77 20.50
CA ILE A 258 -4.71 24.50 21.18
C ILE A 258 -4.14 25.33 22.33
N GLY A 259 -3.33 24.72 23.20
CA GLY A 259 -2.74 25.41 24.35
C GLY A 259 -1.74 26.50 23.96
N GLY A 260 -0.89 26.22 22.96
CA GLY A 260 0.07 27.19 22.44
C GLY A 260 -0.56 28.30 21.61
N GLY A 261 -1.67 28.02 20.91
CA GLY A 261 -2.45 29.04 20.20
C GLY A 261 -3.21 29.99 21.13
N ILE A 262 -3.77 29.47 22.23
CA ILE A 262 -4.48 30.30 23.23
C ILE A 262 -3.52 31.19 24.03
N THR A 263 -2.30 30.72 24.28
CA THR A 263 -1.32 31.44 25.12
C THR A 263 -0.21 32.12 24.32
N GLU A 264 -0.28 32.10 22.98
CA GLU A 264 0.76 32.57 22.05
C GLU A 264 2.18 32.02 22.35
N ASN A 265 2.26 30.89 23.06
CA ASN A 265 3.52 30.28 23.45
C ASN A 265 3.96 29.25 22.41
N LEU A 266 4.89 29.66 21.54
CA LEU A 266 5.51 28.80 20.54
C LEU A 266 6.15 27.54 21.15
N ASN A 267 6.70 27.62 22.36
CA ASN A 267 7.31 26.48 23.05
C ASN A 267 6.31 25.34 23.33
N LEU A 268 5.03 25.64 23.55
CA LEU A 268 4.00 24.61 23.76
C LEU A 268 3.61 23.92 22.45
N ILE A 269 3.65 24.65 21.33
CA ILE A 269 3.42 24.11 19.98
C ILE A 269 4.58 23.19 19.59
N TYR A 270 5.83 23.67 19.74
CA TYR A 270 7.02 22.86 19.48
C TYR A 270 7.13 21.66 20.43
N GLY A 271 6.78 21.83 21.71
CA GLY A 271 6.74 20.74 22.67
C GLY A 271 5.72 19.66 22.32
N GLY A 272 4.47 20.04 22.02
CA GLY A 272 3.41 19.10 21.66
C GLY A 272 3.69 18.36 20.35
N THR A 273 4.25 19.04 19.35
CA THR A 273 4.67 18.42 18.09
C THR A 273 5.88 17.50 18.25
N ALA A 274 6.88 17.89 19.06
CA ALA A 274 8.03 17.04 19.34
C ALA A 274 7.63 15.74 20.05
N ILE A 275 6.74 15.83 21.04
CA ILE A 275 6.21 14.64 21.76
C ILE A 275 5.41 13.74 20.81
N PHE A 276 4.62 14.31 19.92
CA PHE A 276 3.89 13.55 18.90
C PHE A 276 4.84 12.82 17.94
N VAL A 277 5.86 13.50 17.43
CA VAL A 277 6.87 12.89 16.53
C VAL A 277 7.62 11.78 17.26
N LEU A 278 8.00 11.98 18.52
CA LEU A 278 8.68 10.97 19.32
C LEU A 278 7.79 9.74 19.54
N CYS A 279 6.50 9.95 19.84
CA CYS A 279 5.53 8.88 19.99
C CYS A 279 5.30 8.11 18.69
N LEU A 280 5.19 8.81 17.55
CA LEU A 280 5.08 8.17 16.23
C LEU A 280 6.34 7.39 15.86
N CYS A 281 7.53 7.91 16.10
CA CYS A 281 8.78 7.19 15.86
C CYS A 281 8.85 5.89 16.67
N ALA A 282 8.36 5.90 17.92
CA ALA A 282 8.28 4.71 18.75
C ALA A 282 7.22 3.70 18.25
N LEU A 283 6.08 4.18 17.74
CA LEU A 283 5.00 3.35 17.22
C LEU A 283 5.27 2.82 15.81
N PHE A 284 6.05 3.51 15.00
CA PHE A 284 6.35 3.19 13.61
C PHE A 284 6.79 1.73 13.36
N PRO A 285 7.78 1.16 14.09
CA PRO A 285 8.18 -0.23 13.88
C PRO A 285 7.05 -1.23 14.18
N PHE A 286 6.21 -0.91 15.16
CA PHE A 286 5.06 -1.74 15.53
C PHE A 286 3.97 -1.70 14.45
N LEU A 287 3.71 -0.51 13.89
CA LEU A 287 2.78 -0.32 12.77
C LEU A 287 3.23 -1.10 11.53
N LEU A 288 4.52 -1.05 11.20
CA LEU A 288 5.09 -1.82 10.09
C LEU A 288 4.94 -3.33 10.33
N ALA A 289 5.28 -3.82 11.53
CA ALA A 289 5.18 -5.24 11.86
C ALA A 289 3.74 -5.76 11.72
N ILE A 290 2.75 -5.04 12.28
CA ILE A 290 1.34 -5.42 12.16
C ILE A 290 0.88 -5.38 10.70
N GLY A 291 1.22 -4.32 9.98
CA GLY A 291 0.88 -4.20 8.55
C GLY A 291 1.44 -5.36 7.73
N GLY A 292 2.68 -5.77 8.02
CA GLY A 292 3.31 -6.90 7.37
C GLY A 292 2.65 -8.24 7.70
N ILE A 293 2.35 -8.50 8.97
CA ILE A 293 1.67 -9.74 9.38
C ILE A 293 0.31 -9.85 8.71
N ILE A 294 -0.50 -8.78 8.70
CA ILE A 294 -1.82 -8.79 8.05
C ILE A 294 -1.69 -9.04 6.54
N GLU A 295 -0.75 -8.39 5.86
CA GLU A 295 -0.59 -8.58 4.42
C GLU A 295 -0.11 -9.99 4.10
N SER A 296 0.77 -10.56 4.94
CA SER A 296 1.18 -11.96 4.83
C SER A 296 0.00 -12.92 5.03
N TYR A 297 -0.91 -12.61 5.95
CA TYR A 297 -2.13 -13.37 6.19
C TYR A 297 -3.09 -13.35 5.03
N VAL A 298 -3.31 -12.15 4.50
CA VAL A 298 -4.22 -11.97 3.38
C VAL A 298 -3.69 -12.68 2.15
N GLY A 299 -2.40 -12.51 1.80
CA GLY A 299 -1.79 -13.19 0.66
C GLY A 299 -1.85 -14.72 0.77
N SER A 300 -1.60 -15.25 1.97
CA SER A 300 -1.69 -16.69 2.25
C SER A 300 -3.12 -17.23 2.09
N ALA A 301 -4.10 -16.52 2.66
CA ALA A 301 -5.50 -16.93 2.58
C ALA A 301 -6.02 -16.95 1.13
N TRP A 302 -5.60 -15.98 0.31
CA TRP A 302 -5.93 -15.94 -1.11
C TRP A 302 -5.28 -17.06 -1.91
N THR A 303 -4.02 -17.36 -1.62
CA THR A 303 -3.29 -18.45 -2.30
C THR A 303 -3.91 -19.82 -1.97
N LEU A 304 -4.21 -20.09 -0.70
CA LEU A 304 -4.89 -21.32 -0.29
C LEU A 304 -6.30 -21.46 -0.90
N THR A 305 -7.01 -20.34 -1.03
CA THR A 305 -8.33 -20.33 -1.67
C THR A 305 -8.24 -20.65 -3.15
N TYR A 306 -7.23 -20.12 -3.84
CA TYR A 306 -6.96 -20.45 -5.24
C TYR A 306 -6.75 -21.95 -5.42
N ILE A 307 -5.85 -22.54 -4.63
CA ILE A 307 -5.50 -23.97 -4.66
C ILE A 307 -6.75 -24.83 -4.48
N GLN A 308 -7.57 -24.54 -3.46
CA GLN A 308 -8.80 -25.28 -3.19
C GLN A 308 -9.87 -25.12 -4.27
N LEU A 309 -9.92 -23.98 -4.96
CA LEU A 309 -10.91 -23.74 -6.03
C LEU A 309 -10.50 -24.32 -7.38
N THR A 310 -9.21 -24.60 -7.56
CA THR A 310 -8.65 -25.11 -8.82
C THR A 310 -8.27 -26.58 -8.73
N ASP A 311 -8.45 -27.22 -7.56
CA ASP A 311 -7.97 -28.57 -7.23
C ASP A 311 -6.50 -28.78 -7.65
N HIS A 312 -5.72 -27.69 -7.66
CA HIS A 312 -4.35 -27.72 -8.11
C HIS A 312 -3.49 -28.24 -6.97
N GLU A 313 -2.98 -29.46 -7.08
CA GLU A 313 -1.90 -29.90 -6.19
C GLU A 313 -0.71 -28.96 -6.40
N PRO A 314 0.00 -28.53 -5.34
CA PRO A 314 1.14 -27.63 -5.46
C PRO A 314 2.22 -28.31 -6.28
N SER A 315 2.21 -28.14 -7.60
CA SER A 315 3.29 -28.53 -8.47
C SER A 315 4.46 -27.62 -8.16
N LEU A 316 5.41 -28.17 -7.42
CA LEU A 316 6.72 -27.59 -7.18
C LEU A 316 7.25 -27.04 -8.52
N PRO A 317 7.55 -25.74 -8.65
CA PRO A 317 8.59 -25.37 -9.59
C PRO A 317 9.81 -26.14 -9.09
N GLU A 318 10.29 -27.10 -9.90
CA GLU A 318 11.41 -27.99 -9.58
C GLU A 318 12.49 -27.16 -8.88
N LEU A 319 12.59 -27.34 -7.56
CA LEU A 319 13.83 -27.06 -6.88
C LEU A 319 14.73 -28.18 -7.37
N GLU A 320 15.45 -27.93 -8.46
CA GLU A 320 16.68 -28.64 -8.72
C GLU A 320 17.41 -28.71 -7.39
N ALA A 321 17.64 -29.95 -6.96
CA ALA A 321 18.46 -30.31 -5.84
C ALA A 321 19.85 -29.70 -6.05
N GLY A 322 20.02 -28.46 -5.61
CA GLY A 322 21.27 -27.70 -5.61
C GLY A 322 21.93 -27.73 -4.24
N THR A 323 22.30 -28.94 -3.82
CA THR A 323 23.46 -29.30 -2.99
C THR A 323 23.81 -28.48 -1.73
N ALA A 324 23.77 -29.22 -0.60
CA ALA A 324 24.76 -29.29 0.48
C ALA A 324 25.14 -28.01 1.26
#